data_AF-A0A842TDE4-F1
#
_entry.id   AF-A0A842TDE4-F1
#
_cell.length_a   1.000
_cell.length_b   1.000
_cell.length_c   1.000
_cell.angle_alpha   90.00
_cell.angle_beta   90.00
_cell.angle_gamma   90.00
#
_symmetry.space_group_name_H-M   'P 1'
#
loop_
_entity.id
_entity.type
_entity.pdbx_description
1 polymer ?
#
loop_
_entity_poly.entity_id
_entity_poly.type
_entity_poly.pdbx_seq_one_letter_code
_entity_poly.pdbx_strand_id
1 'polypeptide(L)'
;MMKNPLLLFFRIKKSLDYIYRYFTSPLRKSLPDFIIIGAQRCGTTSLYNYLINQPTIVPAFLKELHFFDNNYNKGLHWYKRQFPTN
;
A
#
# COMPACT_ATOMS: atom_id res chain seq x y z
N MET A 1 2.90 -26.12 23.15
CA MET A 1 2.61 -24.72 22.74
C MET A 1 3.54 -24.30 21.60
N MET A 2 3.46 -25.00 20.45
CA MET A 2 4.29 -24.71 19.26
C MET A 2 3.56 -23.74 18.34
N LYS A 3 4.15 -22.56 18.10
CA LYS A 3 3.67 -21.60 17.09
C LYS A 3 3.82 -22.25 15.71
N ASN A 4 2.75 -22.22 14.90
CA ASN A 4 2.74 -22.75 13.54
C ASN A 4 3.89 -22.12 12.72
N PRO A 5 4.85 -22.92 12.20
CA PRO A 5 6.04 -22.41 11.52
C PRO A 5 5.72 -21.64 10.23
N LEU A 6 4.61 -21.97 9.54
CA LEU A 6 4.17 -21.23 8.36
C LEU A 6 3.73 -19.80 8.72
N LEU A 7 3.01 -19.63 9.83
CA LEU A 7 2.60 -18.29 10.30
C LEU A 7 3.81 -17.43 10.68
N LEU A 8 4.84 -18.03 11.28
CA LEU A 8 6.08 -17.34 11.59
C LEU A 8 6.77 -16.84 10.33
N PHE A 9 6.87 -17.69 9.30
CA PHE A 9 7.45 -17.33 8.01
C PHE A 9 6.69 -16.19 7.32
N PHE A 10 5.35 -16.25 7.27
CA PHE A 10 4.53 -15.16 6.73
C PHE A 10 4.73 -13.83 7.47
N ARG A 11 4.79 -13.88 8.81
CA ARG A 11 5.05 -12.69 9.64
C ARG A 11 6.42 -12.08 9.35
N ILE A 12 7.45 -12.92 9.21
CA ILE A 12 8.82 -12.47 8.89
C ILE A 12 8.83 -11.82 7.51
N LYS A 13 8.27 -12.46 6.48
CA LYS A 13 8.19 -11.87 5.13
C LYS A 13 7.49 -10.52 5.12
N LYS A 14 6.36 -10.39 5.81
CA LYS A 14 5.61 -9.13 5.91
C LYS A 14 6.41 -8.04 6.64
N SER A 15 7.13 -8.42 7.69
CA SER A 15 8.02 -7.51 8.42
C SER A 15 9.18 -7.03 7.55
N LEU A 16 9.80 -7.93 6.80
CA LEU A 16 10.90 -7.59 5.89
C LEU A 16 10.44 -6.66 4.76
N ASP A 17 9.31 -6.95 4.13
CA ASP A 17 8.73 -6.07 3.09
C ASP A 17 8.40 -4.67 3.64
N TYR A 18 7.84 -4.61 4.86
CA TYR A 18 7.56 -3.35 5.53
C TYR A 18 8.82 -2.52 5.78
N ILE A 19 9.88 -3.16 6.31
CA ILE A 19 11.17 -2.53 6.60
C ILE A 19 11.82 -2.05 5.30
N TYR A 20 11.88 -2.92 4.29
CA TYR A 20 12.40 -2.60 2.97
C TYR A 20 11.69 -1.39 2.37
N ARG A 21 10.35 -1.36 2.39
CA ARG A 21 9.56 -0.24 1.91
C ARG A 21 9.85 1.04 2.68
N TYR A 22 9.99 0.99 4.00
CA TYR A 22 10.31 2.17 4.80
C TYR A 22 11.67 2.77 4.39
N PHE A 23 12.73 1.95 4.34
CA PHE A 23 14.07 2.44 4.00
C PHE A 23 14.22 2.90 2.54
N THR A 24 13.48 2.29 1.61
CA THR A 24 13.49 2.69 0.19
C THR A 24 12.56 3.86 -0.12
N SER A 25 11.77 4.35 0.84
CA SER A 25 10.80 5.43 0.62
C SER A 25 11.39 6.74 0.10
N PRO A 26 12.57 7.21 0.56
CA PRO A 26 13.20 8.42 0.02
C PRO A 26 13.58 8.29 -1.46
N LEU A 27 13.83 7.06 -1.93
CA LEU A 27 14.20 6.78 -3.32
C LEU A 27 12.98 6.72 -4.25
N ARG A 28 11.76 6.60 -3.70
CA ARG A 28 10.52 6.63 -4.49
C ARG A 28 10.25 8.06 -4.97
N LYS A 29 10.46 8.26 -6.26
CA LYS A 29 10.18 9.52 -6.95
C LYS A 29 8.71 9.64 -7.34
N SER A 30 8.07 8.51 -7.60
CA SER A 30 6.70 8.42 -8.09
C SER A 30 5.65 8.62 -6.99
N LEU A 31 4.67 9.47 -7.29
CA LEU A 31 3.42 9.65 -6.55
C LEU A 31 2.28 9.05 -7.39
N PRO A 32 1.10 8.78 -6.82
CA PRO A 32 0.01 8.22 -7.61
C PRO A 32 -0.43 9.20 -8.71
N ASP A 33 -0.56 8.70 -9.94
CA ASP A 33 -1.07 9.48 -11.09
C ASP A 33 -2.56 9.82 -10.94
N PHE A 34 -3.30 8.97 -10.22
CA PHE A 34 -4.71 9.17 -9.91
C PHE A 34 -5.06 8.61 -8.53
N ILE A 35 -6.16 9.11 -7.95
CA ILE A 35 -6.67 8.68 -6.65
C ILE A 35 -8.18 8.43 -6.77
N ILE A 36 -8.64 7.27 -6.26
CA ILE A 36 -10.08 6.99 -6.10
C ILE A 36 -10.53 7.59 -4.76
N ILE A 37 -11.07 8.81 -4.79
CA ILE A 37 -11.49 9.56 -3.59
C ILE A 37 -12.92 9.26 -3.12
N GLY A 38 -13.62 8.32 -3.76
CA GLY A 38 -15.07 8.13 -3.63
C GLY A 38 -15.59 7.91 -2.19
N ALA A 39 -16.91 7.94 -2.03
CA ALA A 39 -17.57 7.75 -0.75
C ALA A 39 -17.78 6.26 -0.40
N GLN A 40 -18.06 5.99 0.88
CA GLN A 40 -18.42 4.64 1.32
C GLN A 40 -19.68 4.16 0.58
N ARG A 41 -19.67 2.89 0.14
CA ARG A 41 -20.79 2.22 -0.55
C ARG A 41 -21.13 2.75 -1.96
N CYS A 42 -20.26 3.54 -2.61
CA CYS A 42 -20.47 3.97 -4.00
C CYS A 42 -19.76 3.11 -5.07
N GLY A 43 -19.29 1.90 -4.71
CA GLY A 43 -18.66 0.98 -5.66
C GLY A 43 -17.15 1.16 -5.86
N THR A 44 -16.46 1.90 -4.98
CA THR A 44 -14.99 2.10 -5.05
C THR A 44 -14.19 0.80 -5.06
N THR A 45 -14.67 -0.23 -4.36
CA THR A 45 -14.00 -1.55 -4.31
C THR A 45 -14.10 -2.28 -5.64
N SER A 46 -15.26 -2.25 -6.29
CA SER A 46 -15.43 -2.86 -7.62
C SER A 46 -14.59 -2.14 -8.66
N LEU A 47 -14.62 -0.81 -8.68
CA LEU A 47 -13.78 0.00 -9.56
C LEU A 47 -12.29 -0.29 -9.35
N TYR A 48 -11.83 -0.32 -8.10
CA TYR A 48 -10.46 -0.67 -7.77
C TYR A 48 -10.08 -2.04 -8.34
N ASN A 49 -10.92 -3.07 -8.14
CA ASN A 49 -10.66 -4.41 -8.63
C ASN A 49 -10.58 -4.48 -10.17
N TYR A 50 -11.43 -3.74 -10.88
CA TYR A 50 -11.36 -3.67 -12.35
C TYR A 50 -10.08 -3.01 -12.85
N LEU A 51 -9.62 -1.96 -12.17
CA LEU A 51 -8.41 -1.24 -12.55
C LEU A 51 -7.15 -2.07 -12.32
N ILE A 52 -7.00 -2.71 -11.15
CA ILE A 52 -5.79 -3.48 -10.85
C ILE A 52 -5.63 -4.77 -11.69
N ASN A 53 -6.69 -5.18 -12.39
CA ASN A 53 -6.61 -6.28 -13.35
C ASN A 53 -5.92 -5.86 -14.66
N GLN A 54 -5.73 -4.56 -14.90
CA GLN A 54 -5.01 -4.06 -16.08
C GLN A 54 -3.49 -4.10 -15.84
N PRO A 55 -2.68 -4.60 -16.80
CA PRO A 55 -1.23 -4.75 -16.63
C PRO A 55 -0.49 -3.41 -16.50
N THR A 56 -1.11 -2.31 -16.93
CA THR A 56 -0.54 -0.96 -16.89
C THR A 56 -0.78 -0.23 -15.57
N ILE A 57 -1.58 -0.80 -14.66
CA ILE A 57 -1.94 -0.17 -13.39
C ILE A 57 -1.29 -0.95 -12.25
N VAL A 58 -0.46 -0.25 -11.47
CA VAL A 58 0.18 -0.85 -10.30
C VAL A 58 -0.51 -0.34 -9.03
N PRO A 59 -1.05 -1.24 -8.18
CA PRO A 59 -1.73 -0.83 -6.95
C PRO A 59 -0.75 -0.33 -5.89
N ALA A 60 -1.28 0.48 -4.97
CA ALA A 60 -0.61 0.75 -3.71
C ALA A 60 -0.54 -0.52 -2.84
N PHE A 61 0.40 -0.55 -1.90
CA PHE A 61 0.58 -1.65 -0.95
C PHE A 61 -0.64 -1.91 -0.08
N LEU A 62 -1.26 -0.83 0.38
CA LEU A 62 -2.52 -0.86 1.10
C LEU A 62 -3.58 -0.28 0.17
N LYS A 63 -4.70 -0.99 0.02
CA LYS A 63 -5.84 -0.57 -0.80
C LYS A 63 -6.36 0.80 -0.37
N GLU A 64 -6.56 1.00 0.93
CA GLU A 64 -7.10 2.23 1.51
C GLU A 64 -6.04 2.85 2.45
N LEU A 65 -5.41 3.93 1.98
CA LEU A 65 -4.28 4.55 2.69
C LEU A 65 -4.72 5.42 3.85
N HIS A 66 -5.90 6.03 3.74
CA HIS A 66 -6.34 7.03 4.70
C HIS A 66 -5.26 8.08 5.01
N PHE A 67 -4.56 8.56 3.97
CA PHE A 67 -3.47 9.51 4.14
C PHE A 67 -3.98 10.94 4.37
N PHE A 68 -4.99 11.35 3.61
CA PHE A 68 -5.53 12.72 3.66
C PHE A 68 -6.57 12.94 4.77
N ASP A 69 -6.87 11.90 5.55
CA ASP A 69 -7.75 11.92 6.73
C ASP A 69 -6.96 11.50 8.00
N ASN A 70 -6.74 10.20 8.23
CA ASN A 70 -6.32 9.67 9.53
C ASN A 70 -4.78 9.60 9.68
N ASN A 71 -4.03 9.56 8.58
CA ASN A 71 -2.60 9.29 8.58
C ASN A 71 -1.75 10.45 8.06
N TYR A 72 -2.32 11.67 7.95
CA TYR A 72 -1.60 12.83 7.42
C TYR A 72 -0.35 13.15 8.25
N ASN A 73 -0.47 13.01 9.57
CA ASN A 73 0.63 13.20 10.52
C ASN A 73 1.83 12.25 10.33
N LYS A 74 1.66 11.14 9.60
CA LYS A 74 2.77 10.20 9.31
C LYS A 74 3.71 10.74 8.22
N GLY A 75 3.32 11.82 7.54
CA GLY A 75 4.14 12.55 6.60
C GLY A 75 4.36 11.85 5.26
N LEU A 76 4.99 12.58 4.33
CA LEU A 76 5.17 12.13 2.95
C LEU A 76 6.01 10.86 2.83
N HIS A 77 6.95 10.63 3.76
CA HIS A 77 7.76 9.41 3.80
C HIS A 77 6.90 8.16 4.03
N TRP A 78 5.90 8.24 4.90
CA TRP A 78 4.96 7.15 5.11
C TRP A 78 4.03 6.94 3.91
N TYR A 79 3.66 8.00 3.22
CA TYR A 79 2.81 7.94 2.02
C TYR A 79 3.54 7.32 0.84
N LYS A 80 4.75 7.80 0.54
CA LYS A 80 5.57 7.32 -0.58
C LYS A 80 5.84 5.82 -0.52
N ARG A 81 6.09 5.27 0.67
CA ARG A 81 6.41 3.84 0.82
C ARG A 81 5.30 2.89 0.37
N GLN A 82 4.08 3.39 0.18
CA GLN A 82 2.93 2.62 -0.27
C GLN A 82 2.99 2.35 -1.78
N PHE A 83 3.74 3.16 -2.54
CA PHE A 83 3.83 3.07 -4.00
C PHE A 83 5.07 2.28 -4.46
N PRO A 84 5.15 1.90 -5.75
CA PRO A 84 6.34 1.26 -6.33
C PRO A 84 7.57 2.18 -6.36
N THR A 85 8.73 1.61 -6.66
CA THR A 85 10.02 2.33 -6.80
C THR A 85 10.36 2.79 -8.21
N ASN A 86 9.48 2.54 -9.19
CA ASN A 86 9.68 2.90 -10.60
C ASN A 86 9.90 4.40 -10.78
#